data_AF-A0A7D5MB19-F1
#
_entry.id   AF-A0A7D5MB19-F1
#
_cell.length_a   1.000
_cell.length_b   1.000
_cell.length_c   1.000
_cell.angle_alpha   90.00
_cell.angle_beta   90.00
_cell.angle_gamma   90.00
#
_symmetry.space_group_name_H-M   'P 1'
#
loop_
_entity.id
_entity.type
_entity.pdbx_description
1 polymer ?
#
loop_
_entity_poly.entity_id
_entity_poly.type
_entity_poly.pdbx_seq_one_letter_code
_entity_poly.pdbx_strand_id
1 'polypeptide(L)'
;MPSKTSDYLFDLSPHTWLRKYRENSVLWILAMAFFYHLLSIGLMYGGSALVIGIIPEYEAPSFPVSLSLAIMSGPLEEGLFFGIPYYLGGTVHSVLVGGIIWAVAHMFGTQTFALDSLAYANFLATIPHLFFSLRTWISGKGWFAILFHSAWNAAFVLSHCSTGILSCAIFGSGDQMVTEILAVASACSVMSIVYILHKRALIPAMTFRVIMILSASVFAVTQVIMATKYVQSLFTWI
;
A
#
# COMPACT_ATOMS: atom_id res chain seq x y z
N MET A 1 36.43 2.70 -4.83
CA MET A 1 35.10 2.85 -4.22
C MET A 1 34.31 3.84 -5.07
N PRO A 2 33.05 3.57 -5.44
CA PRO A 2 32.22 4.58 -6.09
C PRO A 2 32.09 5.83 -5.20
N SER A 3 32.00 7.00 -5.82
CA SER A 3 31.79 8.26 -5.08
C SER A 3 30.33 8.35 -4.61
N LYS A 4 30.06 9.07 -3.51
CA LYS A 4 28.68 9.32 -3.04
C LYS A 4 27.77 9.84 -4.15
N THR A 5 28.28 10.72 -5.01
CA THR A 5 27.54 11.24 -6.18
C THR A 5 27.17 10.13 -7.17
N SER A 6 28.07 9.17 -7.42
CA SER A 6 27.79 8.03 -8.28
C SER A 6 26.67 7.15 -7.72
N ASP A 7 26.64 6.97 -6.40
CA ASP A 7 25.61 6.18 -5.73
C ASP A 7 24.25 6.89 -5.73
N TYR A 8 24.23 8.21 -5.57
CA TYR A 8 22.99 9.01 -5.67
C TYR A 8 22.41 8.99 -7.09
N LEU A 9 23.25 9.17 -8.11
CA LEU A 9 22.81 9.10 -9.51
C LEU A 9 22.31 7.70 -9.86
N PHE A 10 22.97 6.67 -9.35
CA PHE A 10 22.49 5.31 -9.47
C PHE A 10 21.12 5.16 -8.83
N ASP A 11 20.91 5.69 -7.62
CA ASP A 11 19.64 5.55 -6.91
C ASP A 11 18.49 6.37 -7.51
N LEU A 12 18.75 7.47 -8.21
CA LEU A 12 17.71 8.25 -8.89
C LEU A 12 17.31 7.67 -10.25
N SER A 13 18.20 6.92 -10.91
CA SER A 13 18.01 6.45 -12.29
C SER A 13 16.88 5.40 -12.42
N PRO A 14 15.89 5.59 -13.30
CA PRO A 14 14.84 4.58 -13.55
C PRO A 14 15.37 3.21 -13.99
N HIS A 15 16.53 3.18 -14.66
CA HIS A 15 17.17 1.94 -15.11
C HIS A 15 17.62 1.03 -13.96
N THR A 16 17.68 1.55 -12.73
CA THR A 16 18.17 0.84 -11.56
C THR A 16 17.06 0.56 -10.54
N TRP A 17 15.81 0.92 -10.82
CA TRP A 17 14.73 0.82 -9.84
C TRP A 17 14.36 -0.60 -9.41
N LEU A 18 14.83 -1.62 -10.12
CA LEU A 18 14.73 -3.03 -9.71
C LEU A 18 15.92 -3.49 -8.87
N ARG A 19 16.82 -2.58 -8.47
CA ARG A 19 18.01 -2.87 -7.67
C ARG A 19 17.93 -2.18 -6.31
N LYS A 20 18.65 -2.76 -5.34
CA LYS A 20 18.77 -2.19 -3.99
C LYS A 20 19.34 -0.77 -4.04
N TYR A 21 19.03 0.04 -3.04
CA TYR A 21 19.71 1.31 -2.86
C TYR A 21 21.20 1.09 -2.62
N ARG A 22 22.04 1.90 -3.26
CA ARG A 22 23.48 1.90 -2.96
C ARG A 22 23.78 2.70 -1.70
N GLU A 23 23.14 3.85 -1.55
CA GLU A 23 23.13 4.57 -0.28
C GLU A 23 21.94 4.07 0.55
N ASN A 24 22.21 3.46 1.70
CA ASN A 24 21.17 2.86 2.53
C ASN A 24 21.17 3.47 3.94
N SER A 25 21.34 4.77 4.08
CA SER A 25 21.01 5.49 5.32
C SER A 25 19.49 5.75 5.41
N VAL A 26 18.97 5.94 6.63
CA VAL A 26 17.54 6.26 6.83
C VAL A 26 17.20 7.61 6.19
N LEU A 27 18.07 8.59 6.35
CA LEU A 27 17.87 9.93 5.79
C LEU A 27 17.80 9.89 4.25
N TRP A 28 18.66 9.11 3.60
CA TRP A 28 18.61 8.97 2.14
C TRP A 28 17.34 8.27 1.66
N ILE A 29 16.92 7.19 2.34
CA ILE A 29 15.65 6.52 1.98
C ILE A 29 14.45 7.44 2.20
N LEU A 30 14.47 8.28 3.23
CA LEU A 30 13.46 9.32 3.40
C LEU A 30 13.45 10.30 2.21
N ALA A 31 14.62 10.75 1.75
CA ALA A 31 14.71 11.61 0.57
C ALA A 31 14.20 10.89 -0.70
N MET A 32 14.54 9.62 -0.88
CA MET A 32 14.02 8.80 -1.98
C MET A 32 12.50 8.60 -1.86
N ALA A 33 11.97 8.43 -0.66
CA ALA A 33 10.54 8.33 -0.42
C ALA A 33 9.81 9.58 -0.95
N PHE A 34 10.29 10.78 -0.59
CA PHE A 34 9.75 12.03 -1.13
C PHE A 34 9.91 12.12 -2.65
N PHE A 35 11.05 11.72 -3.21
CA PHE A 35 11.26 11.71 -4.66
C PHE A 35 10.21 10.87 -5.39
N TYR A 36 9.99 9.61 -4.99
CA TYR A 36 8.99 8.75 -5.62
C TYR A 36 7.57 9.28 -5.42
N HIS A 37 7.24 9.79 -4.23
CA HIS A 37 5.88 10.26 -3.95
C HIS A 37 5.55 11.60 -4.62
N LEU A 38 6.54 12.47 -4.82
CA LEU A 38 6.38 13.65 -5.67
C LEU A 38 6.15 13.25 -7.13
N LEU A 39 6.86 12.24 -7.62
CA LEU A 39 6.59 11.67 -8.95
C LEU A 39 5.18 11.06 -9.03
N SER A 40 4.74 10.34 -7.98
CA SER A 40 3.38 9.81 -7.86
C SER A 40 2.33 10.91 -7.97
N ILE A 41 2.51 12.02 -7.26
CA ILE A 41 1.63 13.19 -7.33
C ILE A 41 1.59 13.76 -8.75
N GLY A 42 2.76 13.91 -9.39
CA GLY A 42 2.83 14.39 -10.77
C GLY A 42 2.08 13.50 -11.76
N LEU A 43 2.25 12.18 -11.66
CA LEU A 43 1.53 11.21 -12.50
C LEU A 43 0.04 11.16 -12.20
N MET A 44 -0.34 11.28 -10.94
CA MET A 44 -1.74 11.33 -10.51
C MET A 44 -2.45 12.52 -11.16
N TYR A 45 -1.95 13.74 -10.98
CA TYR A 45 -2.59 14.94 -11.52
C TYR A 45 -2.49 15.03 -13.04
N GLY A 46 -1.31 14.77 -13.62
CA GLY A 46 -1.11 14.78 -15.06
C GLY A 46 -1.96 13.72 -15.77
N GLY A 47 -2.02 12.51 -15.20
CA GLY A 47 -2.85 11.43 -15.70
C GLY A 47 -4.34 11.71 -15.58
N SER A 48 -4.79 12.28 -14.45
CA SER A 48 -6.19 12.66 -14.26
C SER A 48 -6.64 13.69 -15.30
N ALA A 49 -5.80 14.68 -15.59
CA ALA A 49 -6.09 15.68 -16.63
C ALA A 49 -6.23 15.06 -18.02
N LEU A 50 -5.41 14.05 -18.35
CA LEU A 50 -5.52 13.32 -19.62
C LEU A 50 -6.80 12.46 -19.66
N VAL A 51 -7.10 11.74 -18.58
CA VAL A 51 -8.29 10.87 -18.49
C VAL A 51 -9.57 11.68 -18.69
N ILE A 52 -9.72 12.81 -18.02
CA ILE A 52 -10.88 13.72 -18.18
C ILE A 52 -11.03 14.19 -19.63
N GLY A 53 -9.93 14.38 -20.35
CA GLY A 53 -9.95 14.80 -21.76
C GLY A 53 -10.25 13.68 -22.76
N ILE A 54 -10.14 12.40 -22.36
CA ILE A 54 -10.24 11.24 -23.27
C ILE A 54 -11.49 10.41 -22.99
N ILE A 55 -11.87 10.24 -21.73
CA ILE A 55 -13.01 9.43 -21.32
C ILE A 55 -14.20 10.38 -21.08
N PRO A 56 -15.22 10.34 -21.94
CA PRO A 56 -16.43 11.13 -21.74
C PRO A 56 -17.07 10.80 -20.39
N GLU A 57 -17.56 11.83 -19.70
CA GLU A 57 -18.32 11.67 -18.44
C GLU A 57 -17.52 11.01 -17.30
N TYR A 58 -16.18 11.05 -17.37
CA TYR A 58 -15.36 10.52 -16.28
C TYR A 58 -15.61 11.24 -14.95
N GLU A 59 -16.00 10.46 -13.94
CA GLU A 59 -16.15 10.93 -12.57
C GLU A 59 -15.08 10.31 -11.68
N ALA A 60 -14.20 11.17 -11.14
CA ALA A 60 -13.17 10.71 -10.22
C ALA A 60 -13.82 10.13 -8.96
N PRO A 61 -13.51 8.87 -8.60
CA PRO A 61 -14.17 8.24 -7.48
C PRO A 61 -13.70 8.84 -6.17
N SER A 62 -14.64 9.04 -5.24
CA SER A 62 -14.36 9.50 -3.89
C SER A 62 -14.73 8.42 -2.88
N PHE A 63 -13.86 8.20 -1.89
CA PHE A 63 -14.11 7.24 -0.81
C PHE A 63 -13.97 7.94 0.54
N PRO A 64 -14.93 7.76 1.45
CA PRO A 64 -14.76 8.21 2.82
C PRO A 64 -13.69 7.33 3.48
N VAL A 65 -12.48 7.89 3.61
CA VAL A 65 -11.37 7.24 4.31
C VAL A 65 -11.17 7.93 5.65
N SER A 66 -11.38 7.19 6.73
CA SER A 66 -11.02 7.65 8.08
C SER A 66 -9.50 7.59 8.28
N LEU A 67 -9.01 8.37 9.24
CA LEU A 67 -7.58 8.38 9.56
C LEU A 67 -7.09 7.00 10.02
N SER A 68 -7.91 6.25 10.75
CA SER A 68 -7.58 4.89 11.20
C SER A 68 -7.38 3.92 10.02
N LEU A 69 -8.28 3.92 9.03
CA LEU A 69 -8.12 3.11 7.80
C LEU A 69 -6.86 3.50 7.02
N ALA A 70 -6.63 4.80 6.87
CA ALA A 70 -5.44 5.32 6.18
C ALA A 70 -4.15 4.86 6.84
N ILE A 71 -4.04 4.91 8.17
CA ILE A 71 -2.85 4.46 8.88
C ILE A 71 -2.71 2.93 8.79
N MET A 72 -3.80 2.17 8.89
CA MET A 72 -3.75 0.69 8.84
C MET A 72 -3.50 0.11 7.45
N SER A 73 -3.79 0.87 6.39
CA SER A 73 -3.46 0.45 5.02
C SER A 73 -1.95 0.24 4.80
N GLY A 74 -1.09 1.07 5.41
CA GLY A 74 0.36 0.93 5.31
C GLY A 74 0.90 -0.45 5.70
N PRO A 75 0.72 -0.93 6.96
CA PRO A 75 1.16 -2.27 7.38
C PRO A 75 0.46 -3.40 6.62
N LEU A 76 -0.82 -3.21 6.25
CA LEU A 76 -1.58 -4.19 5.49
C LEU A 76 -1.00 -4.38 4.09
N GLU A 77 -0.87 -3.29 3.34
CA GLU A 77 -0.47 -3.31 1.93
C GLU A 77 1.02 -3.61 1.77
N GLU A 78 1.88 -2.94 2.53
CA GLU A 78 3.32 -3.22 2.52
C GLU A 78 3.61 -4.66 2.95
N GLY A 79 2.91 -5.14 3.98
CA GLY A 79 3.10 -6.50 4.45
C GLY A 79 2.60 -7.55 3.44
N LEU A 80 1.40 -7.35 2.89
CA LEU A 80 0.75 -8.33 2.01
C LEU A 80 1.40 -8.39 0.62
N PHE A 81 1.67 -7.24 0.01
CA PHE A 81 2.11 -7.16 -1.38
C PHE A 81 3.62 -7.08 -1.56
N PHE A 82 4.37 -6.74 -0.52
CA PHE A 82 5.82 -6.62 -0.61
C PHE A 82 6.54 -7.51 0.42
N GLY A 83 6.16 -7.46 1.68
CA GLY A 83 6.80 -8.18 2.78
C GLY A 83 6.68 -9.71 2.69
N ILE A 84 5.46 -10.24 2.55
CA ILE A 84 5.21 -11.67 2.40
C ILE A 84 5.89 -12.20 1.12
N PRO A 85 5.72 -11.59 -0.07
CA PRO A 85 6.43 -12.00 -1.27
C PRO A 85 7.96 -11.95 -1.14
N TYR A 86 8.50 -10.94 -0.44
CA TYR A 86 9.93 -10.85 -0.17
C TYR A 86 10.44 -12.04 0.65
N TYR A 87 9.78 -12.38 1.75
CA TYR A 87 10.26 -13.45 2.64
C TYR A 87 9.97 -14.87 2.13
N LEU A 88 8.89 -15.08 1.37
CA LEU A 88 8.58 -16.39 0.78
C LEU A 88 9.33 -16.62 -0.53
N GLY A 89 9.36 -15.63 -1.41
CA GLY A 89 9.96 -15.76 -2.74
C GLY A 89 11.46 -15.51 -2.77
N GLY A 90 11.98 -14.65 -1.90
CA GLY A 90 13.43 -14.35 -1.81
C GLY A 90 14.03 -13.68 -3.06
N THR A 91 13.21 -13.27 -4.03
CA THR A 91 13.66 -12.63 -5.27
C THR A 91 13.01 -11.27 -5.46
N VAL A 92 13.68 -10.39 -6.21
CA VAL A 92 13.12 -9.09 -6.62
C VAL A 92 11.83 -9.27 -7.42
N HIS A 93 11.76 -10.31 -8.27
CA HIS A 93 10.60 -10.59 -9.10
C HIS A 93 9.35 -10.91 -8.27
N SER A 94 9.48 -11.65 -7.18
CA SER A 94 8.35 -11.95 -6.28
C SER A 94 7.75 -10.67 -5.68
N VAL A 95 8.61 -9.74 -5.26
CA VAL A 95 8.18 -8.42 -4.73
C VAL A 95 7.56 -7.56 -5.83
N LEU A 96 8.13 -7.59 -7.04
CA LEU A 96 7.61 -6.86 -8.19
C LEU A 96 6.20 -7.33 -8.59
N VAL A 97 5.97 -8.65 -8.64
CA VAL A 97 4.65 -9.20 -8.93
C VAL A 97 3.62 -8.74 -7.90
N GLY A 98 3.95 -8.82 -6.61
CA GLY A 98 3.07 -8.33 -5.55
C GLY A 98 2.77 -6.83 -5.68
N GLY A 99 3.79 -6.02 -5.96
CA GLY A 99 3.63 -4.59 -6.22
C GLY A 99 2.76 -4.28 -7.45
N ILE A 100 2.90 -5.04 -8.55
CA ILE A 100 2.06 -4.86 -9.75
C ILE A 100 0.60 -5.18 -9.43
N ILE A 101 0.34 -6.28 -8.72
CA ILE A 101 -1.01 -6.66 -8.29
C ILE A 101 -1.59 -5.55 -7.40
N TRP A 102 -0.81 -5.02 -6.46
CA TRP A 102 -1.20 -3.91 -5.60
C TRP A 102 -1.56 -2.65 -6.38
N ALA A 103 -0.73 -2.25 -7.34
CA ALA A 103 -0.98 -1.08 -8.17
C ALA A 103 -2.26 -1.26 -9.01
N VAL A 104 -2.42 -2.41 -9.67
CA VAL A 104 -3.61 -2.71 -10.48
C VAL A 104 -4.87 -2.76 -9.61
N ALA A 105 -4.80 -3.30 -8.40
CA ALA A 105 -5.93 -3.33 -7.47
C ALA A 105 -6.43 -1.91 -7.13
N HIS A 106 -5.55 -0.92 -7.07
CA HIS A 106 -5.93 0.49 -6.85
C HIS A 106 -6.78 1.09 -7.97
N MET A 107 -6.73 0.52 -9.19
CA MET A 107 -7.62 0.93 -10.28
C MET A 107 -9.08 0.52 -10.02
N PHE A 108 -9.27 -0.60 -9.33
CA PHE A 108 -10.56 -1.20 -8.98
C PHE A 108 -10.99 -0.87 -7.55
N GLY A 109 -10.50 0.24 -6.99
CA GLY A 109 -10.90 0.71 -5.66
C GLY A 109 -12.37 1.15 -5.59
N THR A 110 -13.14 1.00 -6.67
CA THR A 110 -14.52 1.44 -6.84
C THR A 110 -15.50 0.29 -6.73
N GLN A 111 -16.72 0.59 -6.24
CA GLN A 111 -17.81 -0.39 -6.23
C GLN A 111 -18.44 -0.58 -7.62
N THR A 112 -18.01 0.21 -8.60
CA THR A 112 -18.49 0.23 -9.98
C THR A 112 -17.38 -0.22 -10.94
N PHE A 113 -17.66 -1.26 -11.73
CA PHE A 113 -16.78 -1.72 -12.81
C PHE A 113 -17.16 -1.05 -14.13
N ALA A 114 -17.03 0.27 -14.18
CA ALA A 114 -17.33 1.08 -15.36
C ALA A 114 -16.12 1.96 -15.70
N LEU A 115 -15.80 2.08 -17.00
CA LEU A 115 -14.58 2.75 -17.49
C LEU A 115 -14.53 4.23 -17.09
N ASP A 116 -15.68 4.88 -17.00
CA ASP A 116 -15.88 6.26 -16.55
C ASP A 116 -15.74 6.46 -15.03
N SER A 117 -15.59 5.38 -14.25
CA SER A 117 -15.52 5.43 -12.78
C SER A 117 -14.28 4.77 -12.18
N LEU A 118 -13.38 4.20 -13.00
CA LEU A 118 -12.15 3.58 -12.52
C LEU A 118 -11.21 4.60 -11.86
N ALA A 119 -10.52 4.18 -10.80
CA ALA A 119 -9.62 5.05 -10.04
C ALA A 119 -8.25 5.20 -10.72
N TYR A 120 -8.22 5.73 -11.95
CA TYR A 120 -6.99 5.90 -12.74
C TYR A 120 -5.95 6.76 -12.04
N ALA A 121 -6.40 7.81 -11.34
CA ALA A 121 -5.52 8.68 -10.56
C ALA A 121 -4.75 7.90 -9.50
N ASN A 122 -5.44 7.04 -8.75
CA ASN A 122 -4.85 6.20 -7.71
C ASN A 122 -3.89 5.18 -8.33
N PHE A 123 -4.32 4.49 -9.39
CA PHE A 123 -3.45 3.58 -10.13
C PHE A 123 -2.14 4.25 -10.55
N LEU A 124 -2.19 5.43 -11.18
CA LEU A 124 -1.00 6.14 -11.62
C LEU A 124 -0.13 6.62 -10.45
N ALA A 125 -0.74 7.04 -9.34
CA ALA A 125 -0.03 7.39 -8.11
C ALA A 125 0.74 6.19 -7.52
N THR A 126 0.20 4.97 -7.64
CA THR A 126 0.87 3.77 -7.11
C THR A 126 2.10 3.35 -7.91
N ILE A 127 2.26 3.74 -9.18
CA ILE A 127 3.36 3.26 -10.02
C ILE A 127 4.74 3.66 -9.46
N PRO A 128 5.04 4.92 -9.13
CA PRO A 128 6.32 5.27 -8.51
C PRO A 128 6.44 4.74 -7.08
N HIS A 129 5.34 4.72 -6.33
CA HIS A 129 5.29 4.19 -4.96
C HIS A 129 5.70 2.71 -4.94
N LEU A 130 5.23 1.90 -5.90
CA LEU A 130 5.64 0.51 -6.06
C LEU A 130 7.17 0.37 -6.09
N PHE A 131 7.85 1.21 -6.86
CA PHE A 131 9.31 1.16 -6.95
C PHE A 131 9.99 1.59 -5.64
N PHE A 132 9.45 2.59 -4.95
CA PHE A 132 9.92 2.94 -3.61
C PHE A 132 9.82 1.75 -2.65
N SER A 133 8.64 1.12 -2.54
CA SER A 133 8.40 0.01 -1.63
C SER A 133 9.26 -1.20 -2.00
N LEU A 134 9.26 -1.60 -3.28
CA LEU A 134 10.11 -2.68 -3.78
C LEU A 134 11.57 -2.48 -3.37
N ARG A 135 12.15 -1.30 -3.67
CA ARG A 135 13.57 -1.01 -3.40
C ARG A 135 13.87 -1.00 -1.92
N THR A 136 12.97 -0.46 -1.11
CA THR A 136 13.12 -0.38 0.33
C THR A 136 13.10 -1.78 0.96
N TRP A 137 12.20 -2.66 0.51
CA TRP A 137 12.13 -4.06 0.92
C TRP A 137 13.39 -4.83 0.55
N ILE A 138 13.82 -4.80 -0.71
CA ILE A 138 15.01 -5.55 -1.15
C ILE A 138 16.31 -5.01 -0.53
N SER A 139 16.31 -3.75 -0.09
CA SER A 139 17.42 -3.13 0.67
C SER A 139 17.40 -3.49 2.17
N GLY A 140 16.47 -4.34 2.60
CA GLY A 140 16.37 -4.85 3.97
C GLY A 140 15.70 -3.89 4.95
N LYS A 141 14.98 -2.86 4.47
CA LYS A 141 14.33 -1.84 5.31
C LYS A 141 12.81 -1.80 5.16
N GLY A 142 12.16 -2.94 4.91
CA GLY A 142 10.70 -3.00 4.78
C GLY A 142 9.91 -2.35 5.92
N TRP A 143 10.44 -2.36 7.15
CA TRP A 143 9.84 -1.63 8.29
C TRP A 143 9.69 -0.12 8.02
N PHE A 144 10.65 0.47 7.30
CA PHE A 144 10.61 1.89 6.93
C PHE A 144 9.53 2.14 5.88
N ALA A 145 9.37 1.23 4.91
CA ALA A 145 8.30 1.33 3.92
C ALA A 145 6.93 1.31 4.60
N ILE A 146 6.71 0.40 5.56
CA ILE A 146 5.48 0.32 6.37
C ILE A 146 5.19 1.64 7.09
N LEU A 147 6.16 2.19 7.81
CA LEU A 147 5.98 3.43 8.56
C LEU A 147 5.76 4.63 7.62
N PHE A 148 6.56 4.73 6.56
CA PHE A 148 6.45 5.82 5.60
C PHE A 148 5.10 5.79 4.89
N HIS A 149 4.66 4.63 4.40
CA HIS A 149 3.37 4.46 3.73
C HIS A 149 2.22 4.86 4.68
N SER A 150 2.23 4.39 5.93
CA SER A 150 1.22 4.77 6.93
C SER A 150 1.19 6.29 7.16
N ALA A 151 2.36 6.91 7.30
CA ALA A 151 2.48 8.36 7.49
C ALA A 151 2.07 9.14 6.25
N TRP A 152 2.38 8.64 5.06
CA TRP A 152 2.00 9.24 3.79
C TRP A 152 0.48 9.25 3.62
N ASN A 153 -0.19 8.12 3.87
CA ASN A 153 -1.64 8.03 3.76
C ASN A 153 -2.33 8.92 4.80
N ALA A 154 -1.81 8.97 6.02
CA ALA A 154 -2.28 9.89 7.04
C ALA A 154 -2.12 11.36 6.60
N ALA A 155 -0.96 11.75 6.08
CA ALA A 155 -0.70 13.10 5.60
C ALA A 155 -1.62 13.48 4.43
N PHE A 156 -1.85 12.54 3.50
CA PHE A 156 -2.74 12.74 2.37
C PHE A 156 -4.19 12.97 2.83
N VAL A 157 -4.70 12.12 3.72
CA VAL A 157 -6.04 12.28 4.31
C VAL A 157 -6.16 13.60 5.07
N LEU A 158 -5.20 13.92 5.95
CA LEU A 158 -5.19 15.17 6.71
C LEU A 158 -5.16 16.42 5.82
N SER A 159 -4.44 16.37 4.69
CA SER A 159 -4.41 17.46 3.72
C SER A 159 -5.75 17.65 2.99
N HIS A 160 -6.43 16.56 2.64
CA HIS A 160 -7.77 16.63 2.02
C HIS A 160 -8.82 17.10 3.04
N CYS A 161 -8.63 16.71 4.28
CA CYS A 161 -9.34 17.21 5.44
C CYS A 161 -9.23 18.73 5.61
N SER A 162 -8.01 19.26 5.62
CA SER A 162 -7.77 20.70 5.83
C SER A 162 -8.28 21.58 4.68
N THR A 163 -8.46 20.99 3.49
CA THR A 163 -9.00 21.68 2.30
C THR A 163 -10.51 21.51 2.16
N GLY A 164 -11.17 20.75 3.05
CA GLY A 164 -12.61 20.52 3.02
C GLY A 164 -13.06 19.52 1.95
N ILE A 165 -12.12 18.82 1.28
CA ILE A 165 -12.43 17.80 0.27
C ILE A 165 -12.99 16.54 0.93
N LEU A 166 -12.50 16.19 2.12
CA LEU A 166 -12.98 15.04 2.91
C LEU A 166 -13.47 15.50 4.28
N SER A 167 -14.49 14.82 4.80
CA SER A 167 -14.90 14.98 6.20
C SER A 167 -13.90 14.31 7.14
N CYS A 168 -13.46 15.04 8.16
CA CYS A 168 -12.46 14.54 9.09
C CYS A 168 -13.06 13.67 10.18
N ALA A 169 -12.87 12.36 10.03
CA ALA A 169 -13.19 11.38 11.05
C ALA A 169 -11.90 10.64 11.43
N ILE A 170 -11.55 10.66 12.71
CA ILE A 170 -10.47 9.81 13.24
C ILE A 170 -10.91 8.35 13.15
N PHE A 171 -12.15 8.10 13.58
CA PHE A 171 -12.85 6.83 13.48
C PHE A 171 -14.17 7.04 12.75
N GLY A 172 -14.51 6.10 11.89
CA GLY A 172 -15.80 6.01 11.23
C GLY A 172 -16.92 5.71 12.23
N SER A 173 -18.15 5.98 11.81
CA SER A 173 -19.35 5.68 12.61
C SER A 173 -20.11 4.48 12.03
N GLY A 174 -20.90 3.81 12.87
CA GLY A 174 -21.73 2.69 12.45
C GLY A 174 -20.93 1.56 11.77
N ASP A 175 -21.31 1.22 10.54
CA ASP A 175 -20.66 0.15 9.77
C ASP A 175 -19.19 0.41 9.41
N GLN A 176 -18.80 1.68 9.31
CA GLN A 176 -17.41 2.06 9.04
C GLN A 176 -16.50 1.70 10.21
N MET A 177 -16.98 1.83 11.45
CA MET A 177 -16.23 1.42 12.65
C MET A 177 -15.94 -0.09 12.65
N VAL A 178 -16.89 -0.91 12.19
CA VAL A 178 -16.66 -2.37 12.08
C VAL A 178 -15.60 -2.67 11.02
N THR A 179 -15.65 -1.98 9.88
CA THR A 179 -14.64 -2.10 8.81
C THR A 179 -13.25 -1.72 9.32
N GLU A 180 -13.15 -0.67 10.14
CA GLU A 180 -11.91 -0.26 10.80
C GLU A 180 -11.34 -1.32 11.73
N ILE A 181 -12.17 -1.91 12.58
CA ILE A 181 -11.74 -2.99 13.49
C ILE A 181 -11.21 -4.18 12.68
N LEU A 182 -11.90 -4.55 11.60
CA LEU A 182 -11.47 -5.64 10.71
C LEU A 182 -10.18 -5.30 9.95
N ALA A 183 -10.00 -4.04 9.54
CA ALA A 183 -8.77 -3.56 8.90
C ALA A 183 -7.58 -3.58 9.88
N VAL A 184 -7.76 -3.12 11.12
CA VAL A 184 -6.75 -3.20 12.19
C VAL A 184 -6.37 -4.65 12.44
N ALA A 185 -7.35 -5.55 12.61
CA ALA A 185 -7.11 -6.97 12.82
C ALA A 185 -6.36 -7.61 11.63
N SER A 186 -6.70 -7.23 10.40
CA SER A 186 -6.02 -7.68 9.19
C SER A 186 -4.56 -7.19 9.14
N ALA A 187 -4.33 -5.91 9.43
CA ALA A 187 -2.99 -5.32 9.49
C ALA A 187 -2.13 -5.99 10.56
N CYS A 188 -2.65 -6.16 11.78
CA CYS A 188 -1.96 -6.87 12.86
C CYS A 188 -1.61 -8.30 12.47
N SER A 189 -2.55 -9.00 11.81
CA SER A 189 -2.31 -10.36 11.34
C SER A 189 -1.19 -10.42 10.28
N VAL A 190 -1.26 -9.57 9.25
CA VAL A 190 -0.25 -9.52 8.20
C VAL A 190 1.12 -9.15 8.77
N MET A 191 1.17 -8.17 9.67
CA MET A 191 2.40 -7.81 10.39
C MET A 191 2.97 -8.98 11.20
N SER A 192 2.10 -9.77 11.85
CA SER A 192 2.53 -10.98 12.57
C SER A 192 3.14 -12.02 11.62
N ILE A 193 2.51 -12.25 10.46
CA ILE A 193 3.03 -13.14 9.41
C ILE A 193 4.42 -12.66 8.95
N VAL A 194 4.54 -11.40 8.56
CA VAL A 194 5.78 -10.80 8.08
C VAL A 194 6.89 -10.90 9.13
N TYR A 195 6.57 -10.59 10.39
CA TYR A 195 7.52 -10.68 11.50
C TYR A 195 8.05 -12.10 11.73
N ILE A 196 7.16 -13.10 11.68
CA ILE A 196 7.53 -14.49 11.91
C ILE A 196 8.33 -15.06 10.74
N LEU A 197 7.97 -14.67 9.50
CA LEU A 197 8.77 -14.97 8.32
C LEU A 197 10.18 -14.35 8.42
N HIS A 198 10.29 -13.11 8.90
CA HIS A 198 11.58 -12.46 9.16
C HIS A 198 12.41 -13.21 10.21
N LYS A 199 11.78 -13.67 11.29
CA LYS A 199 12.41 -14.38 12.40
C LYS A 199 12.45 -15.90 12.26
N ARG A 200 12.12 -16.44 11.08
CA ARG A 200 11.93 -17.89 10.85
C ARG A 200 13.05 -18.78 11.38
N ALA A 201 14.30 -18.32 11.29
CA ALA A 201 15.48 -19.09 11.69
C ALA A 201 15.66 -19.16 13.22
N LEU A 202 15.00 -18.29 13.97
CA LEU A 202 15.13 -18.16 15.42
C LEU A 202 13.93 -18.75 16.18
N ILE A 203 12.87 -19.16 15.47
CA ILE A 203 11.62 -19.63 16.07
C ILE A 203 11.53 -21.17 15.90
N PRO A 204 11.20 -21.93 16.95
CA PRO A 204 10.96 -23.37 16.83
C PRO A 204 9.89 -23.68 15.78
N ALA A 205 10.08 -24.73 15.00
CA ALA A 205 9.20 -25.05 13.86
C ALA A 205 7.71 -25.20 14.25
N MET A 206 7.44 -25.75 15.44
CA MET A 206 6.06 -25.87 15.94
C MET A 206 5.44 -24.50 16.24
N THR A 207 6.16 -23.64 16.97
CA THR A 207 5.74 -22.26 17.26
C THR A 207 5.51 -21.46 15.99
N PHE A 208 6.42 -21.57 15.02
CA PHE A 208 6.27 -20.95 13.70
C PHE A 208 4.96 -21.37 13.03
N ARG A 209 4.68 -22.68 12.94
CA ARG A 209 3.47 -23.20 12.29
C ARG A 209 2.19 -22.73 12.99
N VAL A 210 2.14 -22.80 14.32
CA VAL A 210 0.96 -22.41 15.09
C VAL A 210 0.63 -20.94 14.88
N ILE A 211 1.61 -20.04 15.02
CA ILE A 211 1.33 -18.61 14.89
C ILE A 211 1.02 -18.26 13.43
N MET A 212 1.70 -18.86 12.46
CA MET A 212 1.37 -18.67 11.04
C MET A 212 -0.07 -19.06 10.71
N ILE A 213 -0.53 -20.22 11.19
CA ILE A 213 -1.91 -20.68 11.01
C ILE A 213 -2.89 -19.72 11.69
N LEU A 214 -2.59 -19.31 12.93
CA LEU A 214 -3.46 -18.39 13.66
C LEU A 214 -3.59 -17.05 12.94
N SER A 215 -2.47 -16.43 12.55
CA SER A 215 -2.48 -15.17 11.82
C SER A 215 -3.21 -15.31 10.48
N ALA A 216 -2.85 -16.31 9.66
CA ALA A 216 -3.53 -16.55 8.38
C ALA A 216 -5.05 -16.76 8.55
N SER A 217 -5.47 -17.46 9.61
CA SER A 217 -6.89 -17.67 9.92
C SER A 217 -7.59 -16.36 10.29
N VAL A 218 -6.98 -15.54 11.15
CA VAL A 218 -7.53 -14.22 11.51
C VAL A 218 -7.68 -13.36 10.26
N PHE A 219 -6.65 -13.31 9.40
CA PHE A 219 -6.71 -12.55 8.15
C PHE A 219 -7.82 -13.07 7.23
N ALA A 220 -7.91 -14.39 7.01
CA ALA A 220 -8.95 -14.96 6.16
C ALA A 220 -10.35 -14.64 6.69
N VAL A 221 -10.59 -14.79 7.99
CA VAL A 221 -11.89 -14.48 8.61
C VAL A 221 -12.22 -12.99 8.48
N THR A 222 -11.27 -12.08 8.73
CA THR A 222 -11.53 -10.64 8.59
C THR A 222 -11.85 -10.26 7.14
N GLN A 223 -11.13 -10.81 6.16
CA GLN A 223 -11.40 -10.58 4.73
C GLN A 223 -12.78 -11.13 4.32
N VAL A 224 -13.16 -12.32 4.79
CA VAL A 224 -14.49 -12.89 4.51
C VAL A 224 -15.59 -12.00 5.10
N ILE A 225 -15.45 -11.55 6.35
CA ILE A 225 -16.45 -10.67 6.96
C ILE A 225 -16.55 -9.34 6.19
N MET A 226 -15.41 -8.72 5.84
CA MET A 226 -15.42 -7.49 5.04
C MET A 226 -16.09 -7.71 3.68
N ALA A 227 -15.72 -8.78 2.96
CA ALA A 227 -16.32 -9.11 1.68
C ALA A 227 -17.83 -9.35 1.79
N THR A 228 -18.30 -10.08 2.81
CA THR A 228 -19.73 -10.30 3.03
C THR A 228 -20.49 -9.03 3.31
N LYS A 229 -19.92 -8.07 4.05
CA LYS A 229 -20.54 -6.74 4.24
C LYS A 229 -20.66 -5.97 2.93
N TYR A 230 -19.60 -5.94 2.11
CA TYR A 230 -19.64 -5.27 0.80
C TYR A 230 -20.61 -5.95 -0.17
N VAL A 231 -20.68 -7.29 -0.16
CA VAL A 231 -21.65 -8.05 -0.95
C VAL A 231 -23.08 -7.77 -0.47
N GLN A 232 -23.33 -7.72 0.84
CA GLN A 232 -24.65 -7.36 1.37
C GLN A 232 -25.08 -5.95 0.97
N SER A 233 -24.17 -4.96 0.96
CA SER A 233 -24.48 -3.61 0.46
C SER A 233 -24.82 -3.55 -1.03
N LEU A 234 -24.33 -4.50 -1.84
CA LEU A 234 -24.71 -4.64 -3.25
C LEU A 234 -26.12 -5.24 -3.42
N PHE A 235 -26.58 -6.08 -2.49
CA PHE A 235 -27.87 -6.77 -2.56
C PHE A 235 -29.03 -6.08 -1.82
N THR A 236 -28.78 -5.04 -1.03
CA THR A 236 -29.85 -4.22 -0.41
C THR A 236 -30.56 -3.27 -1.41
N TRP A 237 -30.15 -3.28 -2.68
CA TRP A 237 -30.73 -2.47 -3.76
C TRP A 237 -31.51 -3.28 -4.81
N ILE A 238 -31.74 -4.58 -4.56
CA ILE A 238 -32.66 -5.46 -5.32
C ILE A 238 -33.83 -5.81 -4.41
#